data_AF-A0A821WJA4-F1
#
_entry.id   AF-A0A821WJA4-F1
#
_cell.length_a   1.000
_cell.length_b   1.000
_cell.length_c   1.000
_cell.angle_alpha   90.00
_cell.angle_beta   90.00
_cell.angle_gamma   90.00
#
_symmetry.space_group_name_H-M   'P 1'
#
loop_
_entity.id
_entity.type
_entity.pdbx_description
1 polymer ?
#
loop_
_entity_poly.entity_id
_entity_poly.type
_entity_poly.pdbx_seq_one_letter_code
_entity_poly.pdbx_strand_id
1 'polypeptide(L)' 'PHGYYCDAIGATHPKPCPVKTYNPKAGSTSSQACIKCPVGTFNRVIGQSSCRRCPSRRACA' A
#
# COMPACT_ATOMS: atom_id res chain seq x y z
N PRO A 1 -10.79 -2.20 2.55
CA PRO A 1 -10.57 -2.69 1.17
C PRO A 1 -9.07 -3.01 0.97
N HIS A 2 -8.69 -3.74 -0.08
CA HIS A 2 -7.28 -3.92 -0.42
C HIS A 2 -6.61 -2.57 -0.70
N GLY A 3 -5.37 -2.40 -0.26
CA GLY A 3 -4.63 -1.14 -0.34
C GLY A 3 -4.96 -0.13 0.76
N TYR A 4 -5.83 -0.49 1.71
CA TYR A 4 -6.26 0.40 2.80
C TYR A 4 -6.26 -0.35 4.15
N TYR A 5 -6.35 0.41 5.24
CA TYR A 5 -6.51 -0.09 6.60
C TYR A 5 -7.45 0.80 7.42
N CYS A 6 -7.99 0.28 8.52
CA CYS A 6 -8.86 1.01 9.45
C CYS A 6 -8.21 1.03 10.84
N ASP A 7 -7.57 2.10 11.25
CA ASP A 7 -6.85 2.20 12.54
C ASP A 7 -7.76 2.50 13.75
N ALA A 8 -9.07 2.62 13.54
CA ALA A 8 -10.05 2.80 14.59
C ALA A 8 -11.20 1.79 14.46
N ILE A 9 -11.68 1.29 15.60
CA ILE A 9 -12.87 0.44 15.66
C ILE A 9 -14.06 1.27 15.16
N GLY A 10 -14.78 0.75 14.18
CA GLY A 10 -15.92 1.45 13.57
C GLY A 10 -15.53 2.53 12.55
N ALA A 11 -14.28 2.59 12.08
CA ALA A 11 -13.90 3.53 11.03
C ALA A 11 -14.73 3.28 9.76
N THR A 12 -15.53 4.28 9.38
CA THR A 12 -16.34 4.29 8.15
C THR A 12 -15.53 4.67 6.92
N HIS A 13 -14.39 5.33 7.13
CA HIS A 13 -13.45 5.73 6.08
C HIS A 13 -12.12 4.99 6.20
N PRO A 14 -11.87 3.99 5.33
CA PRO A 14 -10.60 3.28 5.35
C PRO A 14 -9.47 4.21 4.90
N LYS A 15 -8.34 4.17 5.61
CA LYS A 15 -7.14 4.94 5.31
C LYS A 15 -6.30 4.26 4.23
N PRO A 16 -5.92 4.96 3.15
CA PRO A 16 -5.09 4.37 2.10
C PRO A 16 -3.67 4.10 2.60
N CYS A 17 -3.06 3.04 2.10
CA CYS A 17 -1.63 2.84 2.29
C CYS A 17 -0.82 3.93 1.60
N PRO A 18 0.21 4.48 2.24
CA PRO A 18 1.01 5.56 1.68
C PRO A 18 1.79 5.12 0.43
N VAL A 19 2.33 6.09 -0.30
CA VAL A 19 3.25 5.82 -1.42
C VAL A 19 4.42 4.95 -0.97
N LYS A 20 5.02 4.21 -1.91
CA LYS A 20 6.06 3.20 -1.65
C LYS A 20 5.59 2.00 -0.82
N THR A 21 4.30 1.91 -0.49
CA THR A 21 3.73 0.77 0.23
C THR A 21 2.50 0.21 -0.48
N TYR A 22 2.05 -0.96 -0.05
CA TYR A 22 0.84 -1.61 -0.52
C TYR A 22 0.23 -2.48 0.58
N ASN A 23 -1.07 -2.76 0.48
CA ASN A 23 -1.69 -3.76 1.34
C ASN A 23 -2.45 -4.80 0.49
N PRO A 24 -1.95 -6.05 0.40
CA PRO A 24 -2.61 -7.09 -0.37
C PRO A 24 -3.83 -7.68 0.37
N LYS A 25 -4.00 -7.40 1.67
CA LYS A 25 -5.10 -7.92 2.48
C LYS A 25 -6.27 -6.92 2.50
N ALA A 26 -7.49 -7.45 2.51
CA ALA A 26 -8.68 -6.68 2.82
C ALA A 26 -8.94 -6.68 4.34
N GLY A 27 -9.72 -5.71 4.81
CA GLY A 27 -10.15 -5.65 6.22
C GLY A 27 -9.04 -5.41 7.24
N SER A 28 -7.87 -4.91 6.81
CA SER A 28 -6.79 -4.61 7.73
C SER A 28 -7.17 -3.51 8.70
N THR A 29 -6.83 -3.68 9.97
CA THR A 29 -7.19 -2.76 11.05
C THR A 29 -6.02 -1.92 11.55
N SER A 30 -4.89 -1.94 10.85
CA SER A 30 -3.74 -1.16 11.27
C SER A 30 -2.81 -0.78 10.12
N SER A 31 -2.08 0.32 10.32
CA SER A 31 -1.12 0.86 9.35
C SER A 31 0.05 -0.08 9.10
N GLN A 32 0.40 -0.97 10.04
CA GLN A 32 1.42 -2.00 9.82
C GLN A 32 1.04 -3.01 8.72
N ALA A 33 -0.23 -3.05 8.29
CA ALA A 33 -0.62 -3.85 7.13
C ALA A 33 -0.10 -3.29 5.79
N CYS A 34 0.36 -2.04 5.77
CA CYS A 34 0.99 -1.43 4.60
C CYS A 34 2.45 -1.87 4.50
N ILE A 35 2.71 -2.83 3.60
CA ILE A 35 4.02 -3.43 3.34
C ILE A 35 4.80 -2.53 2.39
N LYS A 36 6.09 -2.30 2.65
CA LYS A 36 6.96 -1.58 1.72
C LYS A 36 7.13 -2.34 0.41
N CYS A 37 7.16 -1.61 -0.71
CA CYS A 37 7.43 -2.21 -2.00
C CYS A 37 8.86 -2.78 -2.04
N PRO A 38 9.05 -4.03 -2.50
CA PRO A 38 10.37 -4.61 -2.67
C PRO A 38 11.16 -3.90 -3.77
N VAL A 39 12.49 -4.05 -3.72
CA VAL A 39 13.41 -3.48 -4.71
C VAL A 39 13.01 -3.90 -6.13
N GLY A 40 13.04 -2.94 -7.05
CA GLY A 40 12.57 -3.14 -8.43
C GLY A 40 11.06 -2.95 -8.62
N THR A 41 10.33 -2.63 -7.55
CA THR A 41 8.92 -2.24 -7.60
C THR A 41 8.66 -0.95 -6.82
N PHE A 42 7.58 -0.24 -7.16
CA PHE A 42 7.25 1.03 -6.54
C PHE A 42 5.77 1.39 -6.73
N ASN A 43 5.24 2.19 -5.81
CA ASN A 43 3.91 2.81 -5.92
C ASN A 43 4.01 4.33 -5.75
N ARG A 44 3.63 5.07 -6.79
CA ARG A 44 3.62 6.55 -6.82
C ARG A 44 2.35 7.17 -6.23
N VAL A 45 1.32 6.35 -6.06
CA VAL A 45 0.02 6.78 -5.53
C VAL A 45 -0.31 5.96 -4.27
N ILE A 46 -1.17 6.51 -3.44
CA ILE A 46 -1.66 5.86 -2.22
C ILE A 46 -2.72 4.79 -2.56
N GLY A 47 -3.09 3.96 -1.59
CA GLY A 47 -4.24 3.06 -1.72
C GLY A 47 -3.98 1.83 -2.60
N GLN A 48 -2.73 1.46 -2.82
CA GLN A 48 -2.38 0.37 -3.74
C GLN A 48 -2.45 -1.01 -3.07
N SER A 49 -3.03 -1.98 -3.77
CA SER A 49 -3.13 -3.39 -3.33
C SER A 49 -1.92 -4.25 -3.73
N SER A 50 -1.06 -3.76 -4.62
CA SER A 50 0.16 -4.41 -5.08
C SER A 50 1.18 -3.35 -5.51
N CYS A 51 2.46 -3.73 -5.63
CA CYS A 51 3.50 -2.83 -6.14
C CYS A 51 3.65 -2.98 -7.65
N ARG A 52 3.83 -1.85 -8.34
CA ARG A 52 4.09 -1.85 -9.79
C ARG A 52 5.58 -2.06 -10.05
N ARG A 53 5.92 -2.88 -11.04
CA ARG A 53 7.32 -3.03 -11.48
C ARG A 53 7.83 -1.71 -12.03
N CYS A 54 9.08 -1.37 -11.71
CA CYS A 54 9.74 -0.22 -12.32
C CYS A 54 9.91 -0.49 -13.83
N PRO A 55 9.56 0.47 -14.71
CA PRO A 55 9.66 0.30 -16.16
C PRO A 55 11.12 0.14 -16.63
N SER A 56 12.08 0.68 -15.88
CA SER A 56 13.50 0.38 -16.03
C SER A 56 13.95 -0.50 -14.86
N ARG A 57 14.70 -1.58 -15.13
CA ARG A 57 15.13 -2.59 -14.15
C ARG A 57 15.92 -2.06 -12.94
N ARG A 58 16.16 -0.75 -12.82
CA ARG A 58 17.03 -0.16 -11.78
C ARG A 58 16.62 1.22 -11.22
N ALA A 59 15.62 1.93 -11.75
CA ALA A 59 15.37 3.31 -11.32
C ALA A 59 13.89 3.63 -11.11
N CYS A 60 13.39 3.35 -9.90
CA CYS A 60 12.30 4.13 -9.34
C CYS A 60 12.93 5.12 -8.34
N ALA A 61 13.18 6.35 -8.79
CA ALA A 61 13.49 7.49 -7.93
C ALA A 61 12.19 8.00 -7.28
#